data_AF-A0AB36JZU9-F1
#
_entry.id   AF-A0AB36JZU9-F1
#
_cell.length_a   1.000
_cell.length_b   1.000
_cell.length_c   1.000
_cell.angle_alpha   90.00
_cell.angle_beta   90.00
_cell.angle_gamma   90.00
#
_symmetry.space_group_name_H-M   'P 1'
#
loop_
_entity.id
_entity.type
_entity.pdbx_description
1 polymer ?
#
loop_
_entity_poly.entity_id
_entity_poly.type
_entity_poly.pdbx_seq_one_letter_code
_entity_poly.pdbx_strand_id
1 'polypeptide(L)'
;MFFYLPLEHAEEETDQEEALFRFDQLRQQVSGEATAWYQQCFDYAHQHYDIIATFGRFPHRNAVMGRLSTPEERLWLSETDQHFGQG
;
A
#
# COMPACT_ATOMS: atom_id res chain seq x y z
N MET A 1 -6.57 -4.92 11.65
CA MET A 1 -6.34 -3.71 10.85
C MET A 1 -5.08 -3.01 11.31
N PHE A 2 -5.08 -2.27 12.44
CA PHE A 2 -3.88 -1.57 12.93
C PHE A 2 -2.62 -2.44 13.07
N PHE A 3 -2.76 -3.68 13.56
CA PHE A 3 -1.65 -4.63 13.67
C PHE A 3 -1.02 -5.04 12.32
N TYR A 4 -1.74 -4.85 11.20
CA TYR A 4 -1.28 -5.23 9.86
C TYR A 4 -0.79 -4.04 9.02
N LEU A 5 -1.03 -2.80 9.48
CA LEU A 5 -0.48 -1.61 8.83
C LEU A 5 1.05 -1.62 8.72
N PRO A 6 1.84 -2.15 9.69
CA PRO A 6 3.28 -2.27 9.51
C PRO A 6 3.69 -3.10 8.29
N LEU A 7 2.93 -4.14 7.96
CA LEU A 7 3.17 -4.98 6.78
C LEU A 7 2.85 -4.21 5.50
N GLU A 8 1.68 -3.56 5.44
CA GLU A 8 1.26 -2.69 4.32
C GLU A 8 2.24 -1.53 4.07
N HIS A 9 2.95 -1.07 5.11
CA HIS A 9 3.92 0.02 4.99
C HIS A 9 5.37 -0.43 4.75
N ALA A 10 5.64 -1.74 4.69
CA ALA A 10 6.97 -2.29 4.41
C ALA A 10 7.32 -2.15 2.92
N GLU A 11 8.61 -1.99 2.60
CA GLU A 11 9.13 -2.01 1.23
C GLU A 11 9.69 -3.40 0.89
N GLU A 12 8.95 -4.45 1.24
CA GLU A 12 9.31 -5.85 1.01
C GLU A 12 8.07 -6.57 0.46
N GLU A 13 8.24 -7.35 -0.60
CA GLU A 13 7.13 -7.93 -1.35
C GLU A 13 6.38 -9.01 -0.55
N THR A 14 7.10 -9.87 0.19
CA THR A 14 6.47 -10.91 1.02
C THR A 14 5.67 -10.34 2.20
N ASP A 15 6.09 -9.21 2.76
CA ASP A 15 5.32 -8.47 3.76
C ASP A 15 4.04 -7.89 3.16
N GLN A 16 4.07 -7.42 1.91
CA GLN A 16 2.89 -6.94 1.19
C GLN A 16 1.91 -8.09 0.89
N GLU A 17 2.41 -9.26 0.46
CA GLU A 17 1.59 -10.47 0.27
C GLU A 17 0.89 -10.88 1.57
N GLU A 18 1.60 -10.88 2.70
CA GLU A 18 1.02 -11.16 4.01
C GLU A 18 -0.01 -10.09 4.40
N ALA A 19 0.24 -8.81 4.12
CA ALA A 19 -0.75 -7.76 4.33
C ALA A 19 -2.05 -8.07 3.57
N LEU A 20 -1.97 -8.37 2.25
CA LEU A 20 -3.15 -8.74 1.45
C LEU A 20 -3.91 -9.91 2.05
N PHE A 21 -3.21 -10.98 2.41
CA PHE A 21 -3.82 -12.15 3.04
C PHE A 21 -4.58 -11.77 4.32
N ARG A 22 -3.98 -10.95 5.18
CA ARG A 22 -4.60 -10.55 6.45
C ARG A 22 -5.78 -9.60 6.27
N PHE A 23 -5.70 -8.64 5.35
CA PHE A 23 -6.80 -7.74 5.07
C PHE A 23 -7.97 -8.46 4.38
N ASP A 24 -7.69 -9.44 3.52
CA ASP A 24 -8.72 -10.30 2.92
C ASP A 24 -9.44 -11.14 3.98
N GLN A 25 -8.70 -11.75 4.91
CA GLN A 25 -9.30 -12.46 6.03
C GLN A 25 -10.20 -11.56 6.89
N LEU A 26 -9.76 -10.33 7.18
CA LEU A 26 -10.54 -9.38 7.97
C LEU A 26 -11.84 -8.99 7.28
N ARG A 27 -11.81 -8.63 5.99
CA ARG A 27 -13.04 -8.21 5.29
C ARG A 27 -14.07 -9.34 5.20
N GLN A 28 -13.62 -10.59 5.10
CA GLN A 28 -14.51 -11.76 5.07
C GLN A 28 -15.16 -12.07 6.42
N GLN A 29 -14.56 -11.62 7.53
CA GLN A 29 -15.09 -11.82 8.88
C GLN A 29 -16.11 -10.76 9.32
N VAL A 30 -16.29 -9.70 8.52
CA VAL A 30 -17.14 -8.56 8.87
C VAL A 30 -18.42 -8.57 8.05
N SER A 31 -19.55 -8.39 8.73
CA SER A 31 -20.88 -8.28 8.11
C SER A 31 -21.58 -6.98 8.51
N GLY A 32 -22.62 -6.61 7.76
CA GLY A 32 -23.43 -5.41 8.01
C GLY A 32 -22.76 -4.14 7.51
N GLU A 33 -23.07 -3.01 8.16
CA GLU A 33 -22.67 -1.67 7.71
C GLU A 33 -21.14 -1.50 7.60
N ALA A 34 -20.37 -2.27 8.37
CA ALA A 34 -18.92 -2.20 8.38
C ALA A 34 -18.25 -2.89 7.17
N THR A 35 -18.95 -3.74 6.41
CA THR A 35 -18.35 -4.49 5.28
C THR A 35 -17.73 -3.55 4.24
N ALA A 36 -18.38 -2.42 3.93
CA ALA A 36 -17.86 -1.45 2.97
C ALA A 36 -16.52 -0.84 3.42
N TRP A 37 -16.38 -0.52 4.70
CA TRP A 37 -15.13 0.01 5.25
C TRP A 37 -13.99 -1.01 5.16
N TYR A 38 -14.24 -2.27 5.52
CA TYR A 38 -13.21 -3.30 5.45
C TYR A 38 -12.83 -3.68 4.01
N GLN A 39 -13.77 -3.58 3.06
CA GLN A 39 -13.45 -3.70 1.63
C GLN A 39 -12.51 -2.57 1.19
N GLN A 40 -12.78 -1.32 1.59
CA GLN A 40 -11.88 -0.19 1.28
C GLN A 40 -10.48 -0.37 1.87
N CYS A 41 -10.36 -0.91 3.09
CA CYS A 41 -9.06 -1.23 3.67
C CYS A 41 -8.29 -2.29 2.86
N PHE A 42 -8.99 -3.31 2.35
CA PHE A 42 -8.37 -4.32 1.49
C PHE A 42 -7.95 -3.74 0.13
N ASP A 43 -8.78 -2.87 -0.46
CA ASP A 43 -8.45 -2.17 -1.70
C ASP A 43 -7.21 -1.26 -1.52
N TYR A 44 -7.05 -0.65 -0.34
CA TYR A 44 -5.87 0.13 0.03
C TYR A 44 -4.61 -0.73 0.15
N ALA A 45 -4.70 -1.90 0.80
CA ALA A 45 -3.58 -2.83 0.88
C ALA A 45 -3.15 -3.32 -0.52
N HIS A 46 -4.11 -3.54 -1.43
CA HIS A 46 -3.83 -3.85 -2.83
C HIS A 46 -3.05 -2.76 -3.55
N GLN A 47 -3.42 -1.49 -3.35
CA GLN A 47 -2.69 -0.37 -3.95
C GLN A 47 -1.24 -0.28 -3.44
N HIS A 48 -0.99 -0.59 -2.15
CA HIS A 48 0.37 -0.65 -1.63
C HIS A 48 1.17 -1.79 -2.27
N TYR A 49 0.59 -2.99 -2.35
CA TYR A 49 1.20 -4.13 -3.03
C TYR A 49 1.57 -3.79 -4.48
N ASP A 50 0.66 -3.20 -5.26
CA ASP A 50 0.91 -2.91 -6.69
C ASP A 50 2.12 -1.98 -6.88
N ILE A 51 2.31 -1.02 -5.98
CA ILE A 51 3.47 -0.11 -6.01
C ILE A 51 4.75 -0.87 -5.68
N ILE A 52 4.75 -1.72 -4.65
CA ILE A 52 5.93 -2.52 -4.29
C ILE A 52 6.23 -3.56 -5.36
N ALA A 53 5.24 -4.24 -5.93
CA ALA A 53 5.43 -5.18 -7.04
C ALA A 53 6.00 -4.49 -8.29
N THR A 54 5.64 -3.22 -8.53
CA THR A 54 6.12 -2.46 -9.70
C THR A 54 7.51 -1.88 -9.49
N PHE A 55 7.78 -1.26 -8.33
CA PHE A 55 8.97 -0.45 -8.08
C PHE A 55 9.93 -1.04 -7.04
N GLY A 56 9.51 -2.07 -6.30
CA GLY A 56 10.26 -2.66 -5.18
C GLY A 56 10.36 -1.75 -3.94
N ARG A 57 9.71 -0.58 -3.96
CA ARG A 57 9.76 0.45 -2.92
C ARG A 57 8.66 1.47 -3.13
N PHE A 58 8.47 2.37 -2.18
CA PHE A 58 7.53 3.48 -2.31
C PHE A 58 8.21 4.73 -2.89
N PRO A 59 7.94 5.11 -4.16
CA PRO A 59 8.67 6.21 -4.80
C PRO A 59 8.49 7.56 -4.10
N HIS A 60 7.36 7.77 -3.42
CA HIS A 60 7.11 8.98 -2.63
C HIS A 60 8.08 9.14 -1.44
N ARG A 61 8.68 8.04 -0.95
CA ARG A 61 9.69 8.07 0.14
C ARG A 61 11.09 8.38 -0.36
N ASN A 62 11.32 8.38 -1.68
CA ASN A 62 12.67 8.47 -2.24
C ASN A 62 13.44 9.69 -1.72
N ALA A 63 12.82 10.88 -1.75
CA ALA A 63 13.48 12.12 -1.30
C ALA A 63 13.87 12.08 0.19
N VAL A 64 12.95 11.66 1.07
CA VAL A 64 13.20 11.56 2.52
C VAL A 64 14.24 10.50 2.85
N MET A 65 14.30 9.42 2.06
CA MET A 65 15.27 8.33 2.20
C MET A 65 16.61 8.62 1.50
N GLY A 66 16.80 9.80 0.89
CA GLY A 66 18.02 10.16 0.16
C GLY A 66 18.26 9.39 -1.14
N ARG A 67 17.20 8.82 -1.72
CA ARG A 67 17.23 8.03 -2.97
C ARG A 67 16.90 8.92 -4.17
N LEU A 68 17.49 8.61 -5.32
CA LEU A 68 17.08 9.19 -6.59
C LEU A 68 15.93 8.37 -7.18
N SER A 69 14.87 9.04 -7.64
CA SER A 69 13.80 8.41 -8.40
C SER A 69 14.25 8.06 -9.81
N THR A 70 13.80 6.93 -10.36
CA THR A 70 13.98 6.58 -11.78
C THR A 70 13.08 7.46 -12.68
N PRO A 71 13.29 7.48 -14.01
CA PRO A 71 12.37 8.14 -14.93
C PRO A 71 10.91 7.67 -14.79
N GLU A 72 10.70 6.36 -14.63
CA GLU A 72 9.40 5.73 -14.50
C GLU A 72 8.73 6.14 -13.18
N GLU A 73 9.47 6.12 -12.07
CA GLU A 73 8.99 6.59 -10.78
C GLU A 73 8.62 8.07 -10.81
N ARG A 74 9.40 8.92 -11.51
CA ARG A 74 9.09 10.35 -11.65
C ARG A 74 7.82 10.58 -12.47
N LEU A 75 7.64 9.84 -13.56
CA LEU A 75 6.43 9.92 -14.37
C LEU A 75 5.22 9.51 -13.54
N TRP A 76 5.30 8.35 -12.88
CA TRP A 76 4.24 7.85 -12.01
C TRP A 76 3.88 8.85 -10.91
N LEU A 77 4.87 9.43 -10.21
CA LEU A 77 4.67 10.46 -9.19
C LEU A 77 3.99 11.73 -9.73
N SER A 78 4.14 12.05 -11.02
CA SER A 78 3.52 13.22 -11.64
C SER A 78 2.08 12.99 -12.12
N GLU A 79 1.68 11.73 -12.30
CA GLU A 79 0.38 11.34 -12.84
C GLU A 79 -0.60 10.83 -11.77
N THR A 80 -0.10 10.47 -10.59
CA THR A 80 -0.89 9.86 -9.50
C THR A 80 -1.18 10.81 -8.34
N ASP A 81 -2.37 10.71 -7.75
CA ASP A 81 -2.77 11.37 -6.49
C ASP A 81 -2.59 10.43 -5.26
N GLN A 82 -1.92 9.29 -5.44
CA GLN A 82 -1.69 8.31 -4.37
C GLN A 82 -0.58 8.80 -3.42
N HIS A 83 -0.98 9.46 -2.34
CA HIS A 83 -0.05 10.14 -1.43
C HIS A 83 0.09 9.47 -0.05
N PHE A 84 -0.69 8.44 0.27
CA PHE A 84 -0.62 7.62 1.50
C PHE A 84 -0.32 8.40 2.80
N GLY A 85 -0.90 9.59 2.96
CA GLY A 85 -0.72 10.42 4.16
C GLY A 85 0.67 11.06 4.32
N GLN A 86 1.48 11.07 3.27
CA GLN A 86 2.81 11.70 3.21
C GLN A 86 2.65 13.10 2.61
N GLY A 87 2.04 14.01 3.37
CA GLY A 87 1.96 15.45 3.08
C GLY A 87 2.77 16.28 4.05
#